data_AF-A0A2V8S4T9-F1
#
_entry.id   AF-A0A2V8S4T9-F1
#
_cell.length_a   1.000
_cell.length_b   1.000
_cell.length_c   1.000
_cell.angle_alpha   90.00
_cell.angle_beta   90.00
_cell.angle_gamma   90.00
#
_symmetry.space_group_name_H-M   'P 1'
#
loop_
_entity.id
_entity.type
_entity.pdbx_description
1 polymer ?
#
loop_
_entity_poly.entity_id
_entity_poly.type
_entity_poly.pdbx_seq_one_letter_code
_entity_poly.pdbx_strand_id
1 'polypeptide(L)'
;MSERDDIFDELIGADTDDTDEFEDEPEEDDDAETLALRTVVLRKREMIALLGLKHTTRGSMIVHVDPRQTLPVAKTYEDMDEAAHWFRRSLATSLDNGWRIVYDGAPLVG
;
A
#
# COMPACT_ATOMS: atom_id res chain seq x y z
N MET A 1 9.38 -12.23 -22.41
CA MET A 1 8.15 -11.83 -21.69
C MET A 1 8.42 -12.22 -20.25
N SER A 2 8.50 -11.22 -19.38
CA SER A 2 9.32 -11.25 -18.16
C SER A 2 8.51 -11.78 -17.00
N GLU A 3 9.03 -12.80 -16.31
CA GLU A 3 8.55 -13.41 -15.05
C GLU A 3 8.43 -12.44 -13.84
N ARG A 4 8.42 -11.11 -14.09
CA ARG A 4 8.43 -10.05 -13.06
C ARG A 4 7.07 -9.37 -12.87
N ASP A 5 6.21 -9.42 -13.89
CA ASP A 5 4.83 -8.94 -13.76
C ASP A 5 3.98 -9.98 -13.02
N ASP A 6 4.40 -11.26 -13.06
CA ASP A 6 3.71 -12.37 -12.40
C ASP A 6 3.77 -12.29 -10.86
N ILE A 7 4.79 -11.69 -10.24
CA ILE A 7 4.93 -11.72 -8.76
C ILE A 7 3.88 -10.83 -8.06
N PHE A 8 3.46 -9.74 -8.69
CA PHE A 8 2.41 -8.87 -8.15
C PHE A 8 1.02 -9.40 -8.50
N ASP A 9 0.83 -10.01 -9.68
CA ASP A 9 -0.43 -10.67 -10.05
C ASP A 9 -0.64 -11.99 -9.30
N GLU A 10 0.40 -12.77 -9.00
CA GLU A 10 0.31 -14.03 -8.24
C GLU A 10 0.03 -13.80 -6.74
N LEU A 11 0.48 -12.67 -6.19
CA LEU A 11 0.20 -12.29 -4.79
C LEU A 11 -1.17 -11.63 -4.59
N ILE A 12 -1.81 -11.17 -5.68
CA ILE A 12 -3.06 -10.40 -5.66
C ILE A 12 -4.22 -11.12 -6.38
N GLY A 13 -3.94 -12.08 -7.27
CA GLY A 13 -4.90 -12.66 -8.21
C GLY A 13 -5.32 -14.11 -7.97
N ALA A 14 -5.14 -14.67 -6.77
CA ALA A 14 -5.55 -16.04 -6.44
C ALA A 14 -6.75 -16.11 -5.46
N ASP A 15 -7.79 -15.29 -5.70
CA ASP A 15 -9.21 -15.56 -5.38
C ASP A 15 -10.06 -14.28 -5.59
N THR A 16 -10.27 -13.89 -6.85
CA THR A 16 -11.40 -13.02 -7.20
C THR A 16 -12.23 -13.75 -8.24
N ASP A 17 -13.01 -14.72 -7.75
CA ASP A 17 -14.15 -15.26 -8.46
C ASP A 17 -15.29 -14.22 -8.39
N ASP A 18 -15.96 -14.05 -9.51
CA ASP A 18 -17.02 -13.06 -9.76
C ASP A 18 -18.07 -13.02 -8.63
N THR A 19 -18.12 -11.91 -7.88
CA THR A 19 -19.32 -11.49 -7.15
C THR A 19 -19.51 -9.98 -7.26
N ASP A 20 -20.40 -9.60 -8.19
CA ASP A 20 -21.12 -8.33 -8.17
C ASP A 20 -21.94 -8.22 -6.87
N GLU A 21 -21.41 -7.49 -5.88
CA GLU A 21 -22.20 -6.80 -4.85
C GLU A 21 -21.41 -5.57 -4.37
N PHE A 22 -21.58 -4.46 -5.09
CA PHE A 22 -21.21 -3.14 -4.60
C PHE A 22 -22.30 -2.67 -3.63
N GLU A 23 -21.99 -2.63 -2.32
CA GLU A 23 -22.49 -1.63 -1.36
C GLU A 23 -21.89 -1.94 0.03
N ASP A 24 -20.58 -1.74 0.19
CA ASP A 24 -20.03 -1.34 1.48
C ASP A 24 -19.39 0.04 1.26
N GLU A 25 -20.17 1.09 1.47
CA GLU A 25 -19.55 2.36 1.85
C GLU A 25 -18.69 2.05 3.08
N PRO A 26 -17.39 2.37 3.11
CA PRO A 26 -16.63 2.18 4.33
C PRO A 26 -17.27 3.05 5.39
N GLU A 27 -18.00 2.42 6.33
CA GLU A 27 -18.38 3.08 7.56
C GLU A 27 -17.08 3.67 8.12
N GLU A 28 -17.01 5.00 8.23
CA GLU A 28 -15.96 5.66 8.98
C GLU A 28 -16.15 5.23 10.43
N ASP A 29 -15.57 4.08 10.77
CA ASP A 29 -15.61 3.48 12.08
C ASP A 29 -14.64 4.27 12.97
N ASP A 30 -15.11 5.44 13.39
CA ASP A 30 -14.39 6.56 14.04
C ASP A 30 -13.80 6.18 15.43
N ASP A 31 -13.99 4.94 15.86
CA ASP A 31 -13.50 4.39 17.14
C ASP A 31 -12.11 3.72 17.05
N ALA A 32 -11.57 3.50 15.84
CA ALA A 32 -10.27 2.87 15.67
C ALA A 32 -9.11 3.86 15.90
N GLU A 33 -8.59 3.89 17.12
CA GLU A 33 -7.45 4.74 17.47
C GLU A 33 -6.21 4.40 16.60
N THR A 34 -5.61 5.45 16.02
CA THR A 34 -4.41 5.29 15.18
C THR A 34 -3.17 5.23 16.05
N LEU A 35 -2.43 4.12 15.93
CA LEU A 35 -1.24 3.84 16.74
C LEU A 35 0.03 4.38 16.07
N ALA A 36 0.13 4.25 14.75
CA ALA A 36 1.27 4.75 13.99
C ALA A 36 0.91 4.98 12.53
N LEU A 37 1.53 5.98 11.93
CA LEU A 37 1.50 6.25 10.49
C LEU A 37 2.91 6.47 9.96
N ARG A 38 3.18 5.92 8.79
CA ARG A 38 4.41 6.16 8.04
C ARG A 38 4.07 6.42 6.58
N THR A 39 4.69 7.45 6.02
CA THR A 39 4.52 7.85 4.63
C THR A 39 5.88 7.88 3.96
N VAL A 40 5.97 7.22 2.80
CA VAL A 40 7.13 7.26 1.92
C VAL A 40 6.70 7.84 0.58
N VAL A 41 7.42 8.87 0.13
CA VAL A 41 7.26 9.42 -1.21
C VAL A 41 8.44 8.97 -2.05
N LEU A 42 8.14 8.43 -3.22
CA LEU A 42 9.08 7.85 -4.15
C LEU A 42 9.09 8.67 -5.44
N ARG A 43 10.26 8.83 -6.05
CA ARG A 43 10.42 9.48 -7.35
C ARG A 43 11.15 8.57 -8.33
N LYS A 44 10.67 8.53 -9.58
CA LYS A 44 11.37 7.90 -10.71
C LYS A 44 11.16 8.75 -11.96
N ARG A 45 12.23 9.40 -12.43
CA ARG A 45 12.17 10.42 -13.51
C ARG A 45 11.21 11.55 -13.10
N GLU A 46 10.19 11.82 -13.90
CA GLU A 46 9.13 12.81 -13.66
C GLU A 46 7.90 12.23 -12.93
N MET A 47 7.96 10.97 -12.49
CA MET A 47 6.88 10.31 -11.76
C MET A 47 7.09 10.38 -10.25
N ILE A 48 6.00 10.58 -9.52
CA ILE A 48 5.93 10.53 -8.06
C ILE A 48 4.95 9.42 -7.66
N ALA A 49 5.36 8.57 -6.73
CA ALA A 49 4.54 7.54 -6.11
C ALA A 49 4.52 7.71 -4.59
N LEU A 50 3.51 7.16 -3.94
CA LEU A 50 3.35 7.19 -2.49
C LEU A 50 3.14 5.77 -1.96
N LEU A 51 3.81 5.45 -0.86
CA LEU A 51 3.60 4.23 -0.09
C LEU A 51 3.33 4.62 1.37
N GLY A 52 2.14 4.30 1.87
CA GLY A 52 1.68 4.57 3.22
C GLY A 52 1.50 3.29 4.03
N LEU A 53 1.76 3.38 5.33
CA LEU A 53 1.43 2.37 6.34
C LEU A 53 0.68 3.04 7.47
N LYS A 54 -0.49 2.51 7.81
CA LYS A 54 -1.30 2.93 8.95
C LYS A 54 -1.50 1.72 9.87
N HIS A 55 -1.22 1.89 11.15
CA HIS A 55 -1.54 0.94 12.20
C HIS A 55 -2.64 1.53 13.08
N THR A 56 -3.66 0.74 13.38
CA THR A 56 -4.75 1.08 14.30
C THR A 56 -4.92 -0.03 15.34
N THR A 57 -5.79 0.19 16.32
CA THR A 57 -6.16 -0.83 17.31
C THR A 57 -6.86 -2.06 16.72
N ARG A 58 -7.39 -1.97 15.49
CA ARG A 58 -8.17 -3.04 14.83
C ARG A 58 -7.41 -3.74 13.70
N GLY A 59 -6.23 -3.25 13.35
CA GLY A 59 -5.42 -3.83 12.30
C GLY A 59 -4.51 -2.80 11.65
N SER A 60 -4.01 -3.15 10.47
CA SER A 60 -3.06 -2.34 9.73
C SER A 60 -3.43 -2.26 8.26
N MET A 61 -2.99 -1.21 7.59
CA MET A 61 -3.25 -1.01 6.17
C MET A 61 -2.02 -0.45 5.49
N ILE A 62 -1.71 -1.01 4.32
CA ILE A 62 -0.74 -0.45 3.38
C ILE A 62 -1.52 0.17 2.23
N VAL A 63 -1.15 1.39 1.85
CA VAL A 63 -1.71 2.09 0.68
C VAL A 63 -0.57 2.41 -0.28
N HIS A 64 -0.76 2.10 -1.55
CA HIS A 64 0.20 2.37 -2.62
C HIS A 64 -0.49 3.18 -3.72
N VAL A 65 0.11 4.31 -4.08
CA VAL A 65 -0.32 5.17 -5.18
C VAL A 65 0.82 5.23 -6.19
N ASP A 66 0.65 4.54 -7.32
CA ASP A 66 1.60 4.55 -8.43
C ASP A 66 0.96 5.25 -9.64
N PRO A 67 1.59 6.28 -10.22
CA PRO A 67 1.02 7.01 -11.37
C PRO A 67 0.91 6.17 -12.64
N ARG A 68 1.47 4.96 -12.66
CA ARG A 68 1.31 3.99 -13.76
C ARG A 68 0.04 3.15 -13.62
N GLN A 69 -0.57 3.14 -12.45
CA GLN A 69 -1.83 2.44 -12.18
C GLN A 69 -2.99 3.44 -12.22
N THR A 70 -4.15 2.98 -12.67
CA THR A 70 -5.35 3.83 -12.79
C THR A 70 -5.93 4.20 -11.43
N LEU A 71 -5.82 3.30 -10.45
CA LEU A 71 -6.37 3.45 -9.10
C LEU A 71 -5.30 3.16 -8.04
N PRO A 72 -5.40 3.80 -6.85
CA PRO A 72 -4.65 3.38 -5.68
C PRO A 72 -4.93 1.93 -5.30
N VAL A 73 -3.93 1.26 -4.74
CA VAL A 73 -4.06 -0.08 -4.18
C VAL A 73 -3.96 0.01 -2.67
N ALA A 74 -4.92 -0.57 -1.96
CA ALA A 74 -4.90 -0.69 -0.50
C ALA A 74 -4.99 -2.16 -0.10
N LYS A 75 -4.25 -2.55 0.95
CA LYS A 75 -4.33 -3.88 1.54
C LYS A 75 -4.37 -3.80 3.05
N THR A 76 -5.36 -4.44 3.65
CA THR A 76 -5.53 -4.57 5.10
C THR A 76 -4.84 -5.82 5.62
N TYR A 77 -4.44 -5.77 6.88
CA TYR A 77 -3.77 -6.81 7.61
C TYR A 77 -4.31 -6.82 9.04
N GLU A 78 -4.53 -8.00 9.60
CA GLU A 78 -4.91 -8.14 11.00
C GLU A 78 -3.71 -7.88 11.92
N ASP A 79 -2.52 -8.33 11.51
CA ASP A 79 -1.28 -8.22 12.29
C ASP A 79 -0.40 -7.03 11.87
N MET A 80 0.14 -6.32 12.86
CA MET A 80 0.99 -5.14 12.63
C MET A 80 2.37 -5.50 12.10
N ASP A 81 2.95 -6.60 12.58
CA ASP A 81 4.29 -7.02 12.17
C ASP A 81 4.28 -7.54 10.73
N GLU A 82 3.21 -8.24 10.33
CA GLU A 82 2.98 -8.67 8.95
C GLU A 82 2.85 -7.47 8.01
N ALA A 83 2.03 -6.47 8.36
CA ALA A 83 1.91 -5.25 7.57
C ALA A 83 3.27 -4.52 7.46
N ALA A 84 4.01 -4.42 8.56
CA ALA A 84 5.34 -3.81 8.56
C ALA A 84 6.34 -4.60 7.69
N HIS A 85 6.26 -5.94 7.68
CA HIS A 85 7.08 -6.80 6.82
C HIS A 85 6.79 -6.52 5.35
N TRP A 86 5.53 -6.57 4.94
CA TRP A 86 5.12 -6.35 3.55
C TRP A 86 5.39 -4.92 3.10
N PHE A 87 5.21 -3.93 3.98
CA PHE A 87 5.58 -2.55 3.68
C PHE A 87 7.07 -2.40 3.35
N ARG A 88 7.95 -2.97 4.18
CA ARG A 88 9.40 -2.95 3.95
C ARG A 88 9.77 -3.68 2.66
N ARG A 89 9.10 -4.79 2.36
CA ARG A 89 9.31 -5.55 1.12
C ARG A 89 8.90 -4.76 -0.11
N SER A 90 7.70 -4.16 -0.11
CA SER A 90 7.21 -3.28 -1.18
C SER A 90 8.13 -2.08 -1.41
N LEU A 91 8.62 -1.47 -0.33
CA LEU A 91 9.61 -0.40 -0.41
C LEU A 91 10.92 -0.90 -1.05
N ALA A 92 11.50 -1.99 -0.55
CA ALA A 92 12.74 -2.56 -1.10
C ALA A 92 12.61 -2.88 -2.59
N THR A 93 11.52 -3.54 -3.01
CA THR A 93 11.24 -3.83 -4.41
C THR A 93 11.11 -2.56 -5.25
N SER A 94 10.54 -1.49 -4.70
CA SER A 94 10.45 -0.19 -5.40
C SER A 94 11.85 0.40 -5.62
N LEU A 95 12.73 0.34 -4.63
CA LEU A 95 14.12 0.79 -4.75
C LEU A 95 14.90 -0.01 -5.78
N ASP A 96 14.77 -1.34 -5.77
CA ASP A 96 15.40 -2.23 -6.75
C ASP A 96 14.92 -1.94 -8.18
N ASN A 97 13.66 -1.52 -8.32
CA ASN A 97 13.07 -1.09 -9.58
C ASN A 97 13.46 0.36 -9.97
N GLY A 98 14.39 0.98 -9.27
CA GLY A 98 14.97 2.29 -9.62
C GLY A 98 14.14 3.49 -9.17
N TRP A 99 13.18 3.30 -8.27
CA TRP A 99 12.58 4.41 -7.53
C TRP A 99 13.56 4.93 -6.46
N ARG A 100 13.44 6.20 -6.11
CA ARG A 100 14.25 6.83 -5.06
C ARG A 100 13.35 7.46 -4.02
N ILE A 101 13.69 7.28 -2.76
CA ILE A 101 13.00 7.94 -1.64
C ILE A 101 13.30 9.44 -1.71
N VAL A 102 12.25 10.26 -1.71
CA VAL A 102 12.35 11.71 -1.53
C VAL A 102 11.80 12.15 -0.18
N TYR A 103 10.97 11.33 0.46
CA TYR A 103 10.50 11.51 1.83
C TYR A 103 10.21 10.15 2.48
N ASP A 104 10.53 10.00 3.76
CA ASP A 104 10.18 8.83 4.57
C ASP A 104 10.01 9.29 6.02
N GLY A 105 8.79 9.28 6.54
CA GLY A 105 8.50 9.82 7.85
C GLY A 105 7.03 9.82 8.23
N ALA A 106 6.67 10.74 9.12
CA ALA A 106 5.30 10.98 9.55
C ALA A 106 4.39 11.44 8.39
N PRO A 107 3.05 11.47 8.59
CA PRO A 107 2.14 12.03 7.59
C PRO A 107 2.54 13.46 7.19
N LEU A 108 2.47 13.74 5.89
CA LEU A 108 2.61 15.08 5.36
C LEU A 108 1.31 15.86 5.62
N VAL A 109 1.42 17.02 6.25
CA VAL A 109 0.29 17.92 6.55
C VAL A 109 0.57 19.25 5.85
N GLY A 110 -0.41 19.79 5.12
CA GLY A 110 -0.28 21.02 4.34
C GLY A 110 -1.62 21.67 4.06
#